data_AF-A0A924CS46-F1
#
_entry.id   AF-A0A924CS46-F1
#
_cell.length_a   1.000
_cell.length_b   1.000
_cell.length_c   1.000
_cell.angle_alpha   90.00
_cell.angle_beta   90.00
_cell.angle_gamma   90.00
#
_symmetry.space_group_name_H-M   'P 1'
#
loop_
_entity.id
_entity.type
_entity.pdbx_description
1 polymer ?
#
loop_
_entity_poly.entity_id
_entity_poly.type
_entity_poly.pdbx_seq_one_letter_code
_entity_poly.pdbx_strand_id
1 'polypeptide(L)' 'MTTTRIALPIETQSVIGLPVTALPFDKYVENIIHWAYLRLSKVVCVANVHMLTEARADARLMTVLHQADLVTPDGMPLV' A
#
# COMPACT_ATOMS: atom_id res chain seq x y z
N MET A 1 -7.02 15.77 25.86
CA MET A 1 -7.91 14.77 25.23
C MET A 1 -7.09 14.01 24.22
N THR A 2 -6.53 12.86 24.62
CA THR A 2 -5.65 12.05 23.77
C THR A 2 -6.54 11.16 22.92
N THR A 3 -6.84 11.59 21.69
CA THR A 3 -7.52 10.73 20.73
C THR A 3 -6.52 9.66 20.30
N THR A 4 -6.58 8.50 20.94
CA THR A 4 -6.01 7.26 20.41
C THR A 4 -6.76 6.96 19.11
N ARG A 5 -6.25 7.48 17.98
CA ARG A 5 -6.69 7.07 16.66
C ARG A 5 -6.25 5.62 16.50
N ILE A 6 -7.20 4.71 16.65
CA ILE A 6 -7.04 3.31 16.28
C ILE A 6 -6.66 3.34 14.79
N ALA A 7 -5.48 2.83 14.44
CA ALA A 7 -5.11 2.63 13.05
C ALA A 7 -6.16 1.69 12.44
N LEU A 8 -7.03 2.22 11.58
CA LEU A 8 -7.97 1.40 10.84
C LEU A 8 -7.14 0.42 10.00
N PRO A 9 -7.50 -0.88 9.98
CA PRO A 9 -6.79 -1.84 9.15
C PRO A 9 -6.82 -1.37 7.71
N ILE A 10 -5.64 -1.32 7.08
CA ILE A 10 -5.50 -0.97 5.67
C ILE A 10 -6.09 -2.12 4.86
N GLU A 11 -7.26 -1.90 4.28
CA GLU A 11 -7.93 -2.89 3.46
C GLU A 11 -7.11 -3.15 2.19
N THR A 12 -6.90 -4.43 1.87
CA THR A 12 -6.16 -4.86 0.68
C THR A 12 -6.97 -5.88 -0.10
N GLN A 13 -6.82 -5.85 -1.42
CA GLN A 13 -7.37 -6.83 -2.34
C GLN A 13 -6.23 -7.60 -3.02
N SER A 14 -6.40 -8.90 -3.19
CA SER A 14 -5.46 -9.72 -3.94
C SER A 14 -5.67 -9.51 -5.44
N VAL A 15 -4.69 -8.89 -6.11
CA VAL A 15 -4.64 -8.75 -7.56
C VAL A 15 -3.51 -9.64 -8.08
N ILE A 16 -3.86 -10.65 -8.87
CA ILE A 16 -2.94 -11.66 -9.42
C ILE A 16 -1.99 -12.31 -8.39
N GLY A 17 -2.41 -12.38 -7.12
CA GLY A 17 -1.65 -12.96 -6.01
C GLY A 17 -0.87 -11.96 -5.15
N LEU A 18 -0.90 -10.65 -5.49
CA LEU A 18 -0.23 -9.59 -4.72
C LEU A 18 -1.25 -8.70 -4.00
N PRO A 19 -0.93 -8.21 -2.79
CA PRO A 19 -1.80 -7.28 -2.06
C PRO A 19 -1.72 -5.89 -2.71
N VAL A 20 -2.88 -5.36 -3.10
CA VAL A 20 -3.06 -3.96 -3.51
C VAL A 20 -4.01 -3.32 -2.51
N THR A 21 -3.63 -2.18 -1.95
CA THR A 21 -4.48 -1.45 -1.03
C THR A 21 -5.73 -0.94 -1.75
N ALA A 22 -6.90 -1.10 -1.13
CA ALA A 22 -8.21 -0.74 -1.67
C ALA A 22 -8.83 0.39 -0.83
N LEU A 23 -8.20 1.57 -0.87
CA LEU A 23 -8.67 2.75 -0.15
C LEU A 23 -9.00 3.92 -1.10
N PRO A 24 -9.93 4.81 -0.72
CA PRO A 24 -10.06 6.11 -1.35
C PRO A 24 -8.75 6.93 -1.29
N PHE A 25 -8.53 7.80 -2.28
CA PHE A 25 -7.25 8.51 -2.42
C PHE A 25 -6.88 9.36 -1.20
N ASP A 26 -7.85 10.05 -0.61
CA ASP A 26 -7.68 10.84 0.61
C ASP A 26 -7.17 9.99 1.78
N LYS A 27 -7.58 8.72 1.86
CA LYS A 27 -7.14 7.81 2.90
C LYS A 27 -5.70 7.35 2.74
N TYR A 28 -5.17 7.27 1.53
CA TYR A 28 -3.72 7.06 1.35
C TYR A 28 -2.93 8.22 1.93
N VAL A 29 -3.31 9.45 1.58
CA VAL A 29 -2.65 10.67 2.03
C VAL A 29 -2.73 10.82 3.54
N GLU A 30 -3.92 10.60 4.13
CA GLU A 30 -4.11 10.64 5.59
C GLU A 30 -3.19 9.65 6.32
N ASN A 31 -3.05 8.41 5.82
CA ASN A 31 -2.18 7.40 6.42
C ASN A 31 -0.70 7.80 6.36
N ILE A 32 -0.23 8.25 5.19
CA ILE A 32 1.17 8.66 4.98
C ILE A 32 1.51 9.85 5.89
N ILE A 33 0.65 10.86 5.95
CA ILE A 33 0.83 12.02 6.82
C ILE A 33 0.82 11.58 8.29
N HIS A 34 -0.08 10.68 8.68
CA HIS A 34 -0.14 10.17 10.05
C HIS A 34 1.15 9.45 10.45
N TRP A 35 1.71 8.61 9.58
CA TRP A 35 3.00 7.96 9.80
C TRP A 35 4.16 8.95 9.94
N ALA A 36 4.17 10.00 9.13
CA ALA A 36 5.15 11.08 9.23
C ALA A 36 5.08 11.80 10.59
N TYR A 37 3.88 12.14 11.08
CA TYR A 37 3.69 12.74 12.40
C TYR A 37 4.19 11.84 13.53
N LEU A 38 3.94 10.53 13.42
CA LEU A 38 4.41 9.54 14.39
C LEU A 38 5.89 9.18 14.23
N ARG A 39 6.58 9.73 13.21
CA ARG A 39 7.98 9.43 12.85
C ARG A 39 8.22 7.93 12.62
N LEU A 40 7.24 7.26 12.00
CA LEU A 40 7.35 5.85 11.65
C LEU A 40 8.04 5.70 10.30
N SER A 41 9.06 4.85 10.23
CA SER A 41 9.65 4.41 8.97
C SER A 41 8.70 3.41 8.31
N LYS A 42 8.14 3.80 7.17
CA LYS A 42 7.11 3.07 6.44
C LYS A 42 7.43 3.04 4.95
N VAL A 43 7.03 1.96 4.27
CA VAL A 43 7.27 1.76 2.84
C VAL A 43 5.94 1.88 2.09
N VAL A 44 5.92 2.78 1.12
CA VAL A 44 4.78 2.99 0.21
C VAL A 44 5.21 2.62 -1.20
N CYS A 45 4.50 1.70 -1.82
CA CYS A 45 4.67 1.33 -3.22
C CYS A 45 3.51 1.88 -4.05
N VAL A 46 3.83 2.64 -5.10
CA VAL A 46 2.85 3.13 -6.07
C VAL A 46 2.87 2.17 -7.26
N ALA A 47 1.98 1.19 -7.21
CA ALA A 47 2.02 0.00 -8.04
C ALA A 47 1.15 0.13 -9.30
N ASN A 48 1.81 0.22 -10.45
CA ASN A 48 1.18 0.04 -11.75
C ASN A 48 1.08 -1.46 -12.13
N VAL A 49 0.40 -1.78 -13.23
CA VAL A 49 0.24 -3.16 -13.71
C VAL A 49 1.58 -3.85 -13.93
N HIS A 50 2.58 -3.13 -14.46
CA HIS A 50 3.86 -3.73 -14.81
C HIS A 50 4.58 -4.24 -13.57
N MET A 51 4.54 -3.50 -12.45
CA MET A 51 5.09 -3.95 -11.17
C MET A 51 4.49 -5.27 -10.70
N LEU A 52 3.17 -5.42 -10.82
CA LEU A 52 2.47 -6.66 -10.44
C LEU A 52 2.86 -7.83 -11.34
N THR A 53 2.94 -7.61 -12.66
CA THR A 53 3.34 -8.65 -13.60
C THR A 53 4.80 -9.08 -13.42
N GLU A 54 5.71 -8.13 -13.16
CA GLU A 54 7.12 -8.38 -12.96
C GLU A 54 7.37 -9.17 -11.66
N ALA A 55 6.65 -8.82 -10.59
CA ALA A 55 6.77 -9.49 -9.31
C ALA A 55 6.43 -10.99 -9.36
N ARG A 56 5.67 -11.45 -10.37
CA ARG A 56 5.41 -12.88 -10.57
C ARG A 56 6.64 -13.65 -11.03
N ALA A 57 7.59 -12.98 -11.67
CA ALA A 57 8.86 -13.56 -12.12
C ALA A 57 10.04 -13.21 -11.18
N ASP A 58 9.92 -12.15 -10.38
CA ASP A 58 10.93 -11.73 -9.41
C ASP A 58 10.43 -11.89 -7.96
N ALA A 59 10.90 -12.96 -7.29
CA ALA A 59 10.59 -13.25 -5.90
C ALA A 59 11.04 -12.14 -4.92
N ARG A 60 12.06 -11.34 -5.26
CA ARG A 60 12.50 -10.21 -4.44
C ARG A 60 11.49 -9.08 -4.51
N LEU A 61 11.03 -8.73 -5.72
CA LEU A 61 9.99 -7.72 -5.91
C LEU A 61 8.67 -8.16 -5.27
N MET A 62 8.29 -9.44 -5.41
CA MET A 62 7.13 -10.01 -4.72
C MET A 62 7.24 -9.82 -3.20
N THR A 63 8.40 -10.14 -2.61
CA THR A 63 8.63 -9.95 -1.17
C THR A 63 8.50 -8.48 -0.76
N VAL A 64 9.07 -7.56 -1.53
CA VAL A 64 8.94 -6.11 -1.28
C VAL A 64 7.49 -5.67 -1.28
N LEU A 65 6.69 -6.09 -2.27
CA LEU A 65 5.28 -5.72 -2.36
C LEU A 65 4.41 -6.34 -1.25
N HIS A 66 4.72 -7.57 -0.81
CA HIS A 66 4.03 -8.18 0.33
C HIS A 66 4.38 -7.54 1.68
N GLN A 67 5.58 -6.97 1.81
CA GLN A 67 6.06 -6.36 3.05
C GLN A 67 5.84 -4.85 3.12
N ALA A 68 5.43 -4.22 2.02
CA ALA A 68 5.12 -2.79 2.00
C ALA A 68 3.95 -2.49 2.95
N ASP A 69 4.04 -1.36 3.66
CA ASP A 69 2.96 -0.91 4.53
C ASP A 69 1.75 -0.41 3.72
N LEU A 70 1.97 -0.05 2.45
CA LEU A 70 0.94 0.43 1.55
C LEU A 70 1.32 0.15 0.09
N VAL A 71 0.38 -0.40 -0.67
CA VAL A 71 0.55 -0.65 -2.12
C VAL A 71 -0.60 0.05 -2.85
N THR A 72 -0.43 1.32 -3.22
CA THR A 72 -1.49 2.04 -3.96
C THR A 72 -1.56 1.57 -5.41
N PRO A 73 -2.75 1.38 -5.98
CA PRO A 73 -2.89 1.21 -7.42
C PRO A 73 -2.50 2.51 -8.16
N ASP A 74 -1.72 2.37 -9.24
CA ASP A 74 -1.33 3.47 -10.13
C ASP A 74 -1.90 3.24 -11.53
N GLY A 75 -2.97 3.98 -11.83
CA GLY A 75 -3.63 3.99 -13.12
C GLY A 75 -4.51 2.77 -13.43
N MET A 76 -5.19 2.84 -14.56
CA MET A 76 -6.04 1.75 -15.06
C MET A 76 -5.19 0.56 -15.52
N PRO A 77 -5.66 -0.68 -15.35
CA PRO A 77 -6.97 -1.09 -14.84
C PRO A 77 -6.93 -1.47 -13.35
N LEU A 78 -6.00 -0.90 -12.56
CA LEU A 78 -5.88 -1.22 -11.13
C LEU A 78 -6.75 -0.34 -10.23
N VAL A 79 -7.14 0.85 -10.71
CA VAL A 79 -8.01 1.80 -9.99
C VAL A 79 -9.49 1.55 -10.25
#